data_AF-A0A3S4UTU9-F1
#
_entry.id   AF-A0A3S4UTU9-F1
#
_cell.length_a   1.000
_cell.length_b   1.000
_cell.length_c   1.000
_cell.angle_alpha   90.00
_cell.angle_beta   90.00
_cell.angle_gamma   90.00
#
_symmetry.space_group_name_H-M   'P 1'
#
loop_
_entity.id
_entity.type
_entity.pdbx_description
1 polymer ?
#
loop_
_entity_poly.entity_id
_entity_poly.type
_entity_poly.pdbx_seq_one_letter_code
_entity_poly.pdbx_strand_id
1 'polypeptide(L)'
;MKKIVLIGLLILFATFFMGCNSESRDNSRAYVEGNLLGNKLDFKEIKISLKSDGTIIAEANPNNSGGFVISGPLLSDTFSLVSNRKIKSFATSKSGCKLSSDALQILIPPGTTYITFNEIILE
;
A
#
# COMPACT_ATOMS: atom_id res chain seq x y z
N MET A 1 -29.21 -26.81 46.99
CA MET A 1 -28.11 -27.03 46.03
C MET A 1 -28.51 -26.45 44.68
N LYS A 2 -28.03 -25.27 44.28
CA LYS A 2 -28.17 -24.64 42.93
C LYS A 2 -27.69 -23.18 43.00
N LYS A 3 -26.39 -22.94 43.23
CA LYS A 3 -25.80 -21.57 43.15
C LYS A 3 -24.35 -21.56 42.64
N ILE A 4 -23.92 -22.59 41.91
CA ILE A 4 -22.51 -22.70 41.45
C ILE A 4 -22.37 -22.56 39.92
N VAL A 5 -23.47 -22.69 39.16
CA VAL A 5 -23.37 -22.72 37.67
C VAL A 5 -23.31 -21.32 37.03
N LEU A 6 -23.63 -20.24 37.76
CA LEU A 6 -23.73 -18.90 37.15
C LEU A 6 -22.41 -18.13 37.07
N ILE A 7 -21.37 -18.54 37.80
CA ILE A 7 -20.08 -17.83 37.83
C ILE A 7 -19.14 -18.35 36.72
N GLY A 8 -19.26 -19.61 36.32
CA GLY A 8 -18.44 -20.20 35.26
C GLY A 8 -18.73 -19.64 33.85
N LEU A 9 -19.95 -19.16 33.61
CA LEU A 9 -20.36 -18.61 32.32
C LEU A 9 -19.84 -17.18 32.09
N LEU A 10 -19.53 -16.43 33.16
CA LEU A 10 -19.04 -15.05 33.06
C LEU A 10 -17.53 -14.99 32.72
N ILE A 11 -16.77 -16.03 33.08
CA ILE A 11 -15.31 -16.09 32.87
C ILE A 11 -14.97 -16.46 31.42
N LEU A 12 -15.85 -17.20 30.73
CA LEU A 12 -15.65 -17.60 29.33
C LEU A 12 -15.86 -16.45 28.33
N PHE A 13 -16.54 -15.36 28.74
CA PHE A 13 -16.79 -14.19 27.89
C PHE A 13 -15.67 -13.13 27.97
N ALA A 14 -14.78 -13.22 28.98
CA ALA A 14 -13.72 -12.24 29.22
C ALA A 14 -12.45 -12.48 28.39
N THR A 15 -12.27 -13.67 27.81
CA THR A 15 -11.07 -14.01 27.04
C THR A 15 -11.14 -13.64 25.56
N PHE A 16 -12.26 -13.10 25.07
CA PHE A 16 -12.39 -12.67 23.68
C PHE A 16 -11.76 -11.30 23.34
N PHE A 17 -11.25 -10.58 24.35
CA PHE A 17 -10.67 -9.24 24.17
C PHE A 17 -9.13 -9.17 24.19
N MET A 18 -8.44 -10.32 24.31
CA MET A 18 -6.99 -10.41 24.05
C MET A 18 -6.84 -10.97 22.64
N GLY A 19 -6.84 -10.13 21.61
CA GLY A 19 -5.72 -9.25 21.31
C GLY A 19 -5.35 -9.56 19.87
N CYS A 20 -6.00 -8.87 18.94
CA CYS A 20 -5.48 -8.78 17.58
C CYS A 20 -4.09 -8.13 17.74
N ASN A 21 -3.02 -8.89 17.47
CA ASN A 21 -1.67 -8.34 17.47
C ASN A 21 -1.67 -7.20 16.46
N SER A 22 -1.82 -5.96 16.91
CA SER A 22 -1.48 -4.82 16.08
C SER A 22 0.02 -4.95 15.90
N GLU A 23 0.45 -5.41 14.72
CA GLU A 23 1.81 -5.15 14.27
C GLU A 23 2.08 -3.68 14.62
N SER A 24 3.02 -3.44 15.52
CA SER A 24 3.29 -2.10 16.01
C SER A 24 3.56 -1.23 14.79
N ARG A 25 2.92 -0.05 14.73
CA ARG A 25 3.13 0.94 13.65
C ARG A 25 4.61 1.19 13.39
N ASP A 26 5.45 1.00 14.41
CA ASP A 26 6.91 1.07 14.35
C ASP A 26 7.55 0.20 13.25
N ASN A 27 6.88 -0.84 12.76
CA ASN A 27 7.34 -1.69 11.65
C ASN A 27 6.39 -1.68 10.44
N SER A 28 5.48 -0.72 10.34
CA SER A 28 4.55 -0.68 9.20
C SER A 28 5.30 -0.39 7.91
N ARG A 29 4.96 -1.13 6.85
CA ARG A 29 5.62 -1.04 5.54
C ARG A 29 4.59 -0.83 4.44
N ALA A 30 4.94 0.00 3.49
CA ALA A 30 4.30 0.02 2.19
C ALA A 30 4.90 -1.11 1.37
N TYR A 31 4.05 -1.83 0.65
CA TYR A 31 4.43 -2.82 -0.34
C TYR A 31 3.55 -2.62 -1.58
N VAL A 32 4.21 -2.34 -2.69
CA VAL A 32 3.54 -2.10 -3.97
C VAL A 32 4.13 -3.02 -5.01
N GLU A 33 3.24 -3.71 -5.72
CA GLU A 33 3.55 -4.38 -6.97
C GLU A 33 2.85 -3.62 -8.09
N GLY A 34 3.46 -3.57 -9.27
CA GLY A 34 2.78 -3.00 -10.41
C GLY A 34 3.38 -3.36 -11.74
N ASN A 35 2.62 -3.08 -12.79
CA ASN A 35 3.06 -3.24 -14.16
C ASN A 35 2.79 -1.97 -14.97
N LEU A 36 3.84 -1.41 -15.57
CA LEU A 36 3.77 -0.25 -16.43
C LEU A 36 3.45 -0.66 -17.86
N LEU A 37 2.55 0.10 -18.50
CA LEU A 37 2.15 -0.06 -19.89
C LEU A 37 2.30 1.28 -20.63
N GLY A 38 2.65 1.21 -21.91
CA GLY A 38 2.70 2.37 -22.78
C GLY A 38 3.39 2.06 -24.11
N ASN A 39 3.03 2.82 -25.15
CA ASN A 39 3.61 2.64 -26.47
C ASN A 39 5.04 3.20 -26.51
N LYS A 40 6.00 2.39 -26.97
CA LYS A 40 7.41 2.82 -27.16
C LYS A 40 8.09 3.32 -25.87
N LEU A 41 7.69 2.81 -24.70
CA LEU A 41 8.38 3.11 -23.45
C LEU A 41 9.74 2.41 -23.42
N ASP A 42 10.79 3.15 -23.08
CA ASP A 42 12.03 2.56 -22.56
C ASP A 42 11.95 2.51 -21.03
N PHE A 43 11.68 1.32 -20.50
CA PHE A 43 11.55 1.12 -19.06
C PHE A 43 12.83 1.42 -18.27
N LYS A 44 14.00 1.46 -18.93
CA LYS A 44 15.27 1.83 -18.27
C LYS A 44 15.32 3.29 -17.87
N GLU A 45 14.57 4.16 -18.55
CA GLU A 45 14.46 5.58 -18.23
C GLU A 45 13.40 5.88 -17.16
N ILE A 46 12.57 4.90 -16.83
CA ILE A 46 11.48 5.08 -15.88
C ILE A 46 11.96 4.78 -14.47
N LYS A 47 11.65 5.70 -13.56
CA LYS A 47 11.86 5.56 -12.12
C LYS A 47 10.53 5.61 -11.42
N ILE A 48 10.33 4.65 -10.52
CA ILE A 48 9.17 4.57 -9.65
C ILE A 48 9.65 4.67 -8.21
N SER A 49 8.96 5.47 -7.40
CA SER A 49 9.34 5.69 -6.01
C SER A 49 8.11 5.63 -5.12
N LEU A 50 8.31 5.27 -3.85
CA LEU A 50 7.29 5.46 -2.82
C LEU A 50 7.60 6.72 -2.03
N LYS A 51 6.58 7.52 -1.77
CA LYS A 51 6.67 8.73 -0.95
C LYS A 51 5.70 8.64 0.24
N SER A 52 6.20 8.87 1.45
CA SER A 52 5.41 8.93 2.69
C SER A 52 5.85 10.16 3.47
N ASP A 53 4.90 10.90 4.03
CA ASP A 53 5.16 12.15 4.76
C ASP A 53 6.16 13.10 4.06
N GLY A 54 5.93 13.37 2.78
CA GLY A 54 6.82 14.24 1.99
C GLY A 54 8.14 13.62 1.56
N THR A 55 8.51 12.45 2.06
CA THR A 55 9.84 11.84 1.92
C THR A 55 9.82 10.62 1.00
N ILE A 56 10.81 10.47 0.13
CA ILE A 56 11.00 9.25 -0.66
C ILE A 56 11.52 8.14 0.25
N ILE A 57 10.77 7.06 0.39
CA ILE A 57 11.04 5.96 1.33
C ILE A 57 11.56 4.70 0.63
N ALA A 58 11.42 4.61 -0.69
CA ALA A 58 11.92 3.54 -1.53
C ALA A 58 11.93 3.97 -3.00
N GLU A 59 12.78 3.34 -3.81
CA GLU A 59 12.84 3.52 -5.26
C GLU A 59 13.03 2.16 -5.96
N ALA A 60 12.54 2.06 -7.19
CA ALA A 60 12.71 0.91 -8.05
C ALA A 60 12.75 1.32 -9.52
N ASN A 61 13.52 0.56 -10.30
CA ASN A 61 13.47 0.58 -11.75
C ASN A 61 12.59 -0.59 -12.22
N PRO A 62 11.62 -0.35 -13.11
CA PRO A 62 10.86 -1.43 -13.73
C PRO A 62 11.78 -2.37 -14.52
N ASN A 63 11.39 -3.64 -14.61
CA ASN A 63 12.06 -4.60 -15.47
C ASN A 63 11.71 -4.33 -16.96
N ASN A 64 12.31 -5.10 -17.87
CA ASN A 64 12.11 -4.93 -19.32
C ASN A 64 10.65 -5.17 -19.79
N SER A 65 9.80 -5.76 -18.95
CA SER A 65 8.37 -5.97 -19.21
C SER A 65 7.48 -4.92 -18.53
N GLY A 66 8.06 -3.93 -17.85
CA GLY A 66 7.35 -2.87 -17.13
C GLY A 66 6.97 -3.25 -15.70
N GLY A 67 7.27 -4.47 -15.25
CA GLY A 67 6.94 -4.94 -13.90
C GLY A 67 7.89 -4.38 -12.85
N PHE A 68 7.36 -4.05 -11.67
CA PHE A 68 8.15 -3.59 -10.53
C PHE A 68 7.54 -4.06 -9.20
N VAL A 69 8.41 -4.16 -8.19
CA VAL A 69 8.04 -4.38 -6.78
C VAL A 69 8.84 -3.42 -5.93
N ILE A 70 8.19 -2.72 -5.01
CA ILE A 70 8.81 -1.70 -4.18
C ILE A 70 8.22 -1.74 -2.77
N SER A 71 9.09 -1.67 -1.76
CA SER A 71 8.67 -1.64 -0.36
C SER A 71 9.54 -0.70 0.45
N GLY A 72 8.92 0.06 1.35
CA GLY A 72 9.59 1.02 2.24
C GLY A 72 8.85 1.17 3.56
N PRO A 73 9.49 1.75 4.59
CA PRO A 73 8.84 2.05 5.86
C PRO A 73 7.74 3.11 5.67
N LEU A 74 6.58 2.92 6.30
CA LEU A 74 5.54 3.94 6.35
C LEU A 74 5.86 4.96 7.44
N LEU A 75 6.03 6.22 7.04
CA LEU A 75 6.26 7.35 7.94
C LEU A 75 4.95 8.05 8.35
N SER A 76 3.86 7.76 7.63
CA SER A 76 2.51 8.25 7.88
C SER A 76 1.46 7.23 7.44
N ASP A 77 0.19 7.45 7.77
CA ASP A 77 -0.90 6.54 7.39
C ASP A 77 -1.16 6.48 5.88
N THR A 78 -0.66 7.47 5.15
CA THR A 78 -0.81 7.59 3.70
C THR A 78 0.55 7.57 3.03
N PHE A 79 0.58 7.10 1.80
CA PHE A 79 1.76 7.18 0.93
C PHE A 79 1.31 7.32 -0.52
N SER A 80 2.25 7.56 -1.42
CA SER A 80 1.98 7.65 -2.84
C SER A 80 3.01 6.89 -3.66
N LEU A 81 2.57 6.35 -4.78
CA LEU A 81 3.44 5.90 -5.85
C LEU A 81 3.79 7.11 -6.72
N VAL A 82 5.07 7.36 -6.94
CA VAL A 82 5.58 8.47 -7.74
C VAL A 82 6.20 7.92 -9.01
N SER A 83 5.94 8.56 -10.15
CA SER A 83 6.62 8.29 -11.42
C SER A 83 7.32 9.54 -11.93
N ASN A 84 8.47 9.37 -12.58
CA ASN A 84 9.12 10.44 -13.33
C ASN A 84 8.48 10.71 -14.70
N ARG A 85 7.42 9.95 -15.07
CA ARG A 85 6.59 10.16 -16.25
C ARG A 85 5.15 10.37 -15.82
N LYS A 86 4.38 11.08 -16.63
CA LYS A 86 2.95 11.29 -16.35
C LYS A 86 2.19 9.99 -16.46
N ILE A 87 1.30 9.78 -15.51
CA ILE A 87 0.39 8.65 -15.42
C ILE A 87 -0.93 9.09 -16.03
N LYS A 88 -1.33 8.45 -17.12
CA LYS A 88 -2.59 8.70 -17.79
C LYS A 88 -3.76 8.03 -17.07
N SER A 89 -3.57 6.77 -16.66
CA SER A 89 -4.58 5.97 -15.96
C SER A 89 -3.95 4.79 -15.24
N PHE A 90 -4.68 4.18 -14.31
CA PHE A 90 -4.23 3.00 -13.57
C PHE A 90 -5.41 2.13 -13.14
N ALA A 91 -5.16 0.85 -12.90
CA ALA A 91 -6.08 -0.08 -12.25
C ALA A 91 -5.40 -0.75 -11.06
N THR A 92 -6.15 -0.92 -9.97
CA THR A 92 -5.60 -1.27 -8.65
C THR A 92 -6.46 -2.31 -7.94
N SER A 93 -5.83 -3.14 -7.09
CA SER A 93 -6.51 -4.09 -6.21
C SER A 93 -7.25 -3.44 -5.02
N LYS A 94 -7.02 -2.14 -4.76
CA LYS A 94 -7.66 -1.35 -3.71
C LYS A 94 -8.37 -0.13 -4.31
N SER A 95 -9.54 0.19 -3.79
CA SER A 95 -10.29 1.40 -4.16
C SER A 95 -9.77 2.64 -3.43
N GLY A 96 -10.17 3.83 -3.89
CA GLY A 96 -9.87 5.10 -3.21
C GLY A 96 -8.54 5.76 -3.59
N CYS A 97 -7.73 5.11 -4.43
CA CYS A 97 -6.56 5.75 -5.03
C CYS A 97 -6.97 6.93 -5.92
N LYS A 98 -6.13 7.98 -5.92
CA LYS A 98 -6.38 9.20 -6.71
C LYS A 98 -5.13 9.64 -7.44
N LEU A 99 -5.29 10.08 -8.68
CA LEU A 99 -4.22 10.73 -9.43
C LEU A 99 -3.98 12.14 -8.87
N SER A 100 -2.72 12.53 -8.68
CA SER A 100 -2.36 13.91 -8.35
C SER A 100 -2.66 14.86 -9.50
N SER A 101 -2.77 16.16 -9.21
CA SER A 101 -3.09 17.18 -10.21
C SER A 101 -2.04 17.31 -11.32
N ASP A 102 -0.77 17.00 -11.04
CA ASP A 102 0.32 16.99 -12.01
C ASP A 102 0.45 15.66 -12.76
N ALA A 103 -0.38 14.67 -12.41
CA ALA A 103 -0.36 13.30 -12.93
C ALA A 103 0.95 12.54 -12.69
N LEU A 104 1.81 12.97 -11.76
CA LEU A 104 3.07 12.29 -11.44
C LEU A 104 2.96 11.33 -10.25
N GLN A 105 1.83 11.31 -9.56
CA GLN A 105 1.65 10.52 -8.34
C GLN A 105 0.27 9.85 -8.29
N ILE A 106 0.23 8.62 -7.78
CA ILE A 106 -0.99 7.96 -7.35
C ILE A 106 -1.02 8.02 -5.82
N LEU A 107 -1.95 8.79 -5.28
CA LEU A 107 -2.22 8.91 -3.86
C LEU A 107 -2.95 7.66 -3.39
N ILE A 108 -2.42 7.00 -2.35
CA ILE A 108 -2.97 5.75 -1.82
C ILE A 108 -3.67 6.06 -0.49
N PRO A 109 -4.92 5.57 -0.29
CA PRO A 109 -5.72 5.94 0.87
C PRO A 109 -5.15 5.35 2.17
N PRO A 110 -5.49 5.99 3.31
CA PRO A 110 -5.00 5.56 4.61
C PRO A 110 -5.42 4.12 4.95
N GLY A 111 -4.59 3.44 5.74
CA GLY A 111 -4.83 2.05 6.15
C GLY A 111 -4.45 1.01 5.09
N THR A 112 -3.84 1.42 3.98
CA THR A 112 -3.28 0.51 2.98
C THR A 112 -1.80 0.27 3.28
N THR A 113 -1.41 -0.99 3.41
CA THR A 113 0.00 -1.41 3.53
C THR A 113 0.46 -2.26 2.34
N TYR A 114 -0.49 -2.88 1.63
CA TYR A 114 -0.27 -3.67 0.42
C TYR A 114 -1.24 -3.26 -0.69
N ILE A 115 -0.72 -3.04 -1.89
CA ILE A 115 -1.51 -2.71 -3.08
C ILE A 115 -0.83 -3.22 -4.35
N THR A 116 -1.65 -3.68 -5.30
CA THR A 116 -1.21 -4.16 -6.61
C THR A 116 -1.80 -3.26 -7.67
N PHE A 117 -0.96 -2.71 -8.54
CA PHE A 117 -1.39 -2.01 -9.74
C PHE A 117 -1.33 -2.96 -10.93
N ASN A 118 -2.48 -3.53 -11.29
CA ASN A 118 -2.58 -4.46 -12.43
C ASN A 118 -2.07 -3.82 -13.73
N GLU A 119 -2.33 -2.52 -13.88
CA GLU A 119 -1.84 -1.70 -14.97
C GLU A 119 -1.64 -0.25 -14.51
N ILE A 120 -0.56 0.36 -14.98
CA ILE A 120 -0.32 1.81 -14.93
C ILE A 120 0.05 2.24 -16.33
N ILE A 121 -0.80 3.05 -16.96
CA ILE A 121 -0.59 3.55 -18.31
C ILE A 121 0.10 4.91 -18.22
N LEU A 122 1.30 5.01 -18.79
CA LEU A 122 2.07 6.26 -18.86
C LEU A 122 1.81 7.00 -20.18
N GLU A 123 2.03 8.32 -20.17
CA GLU A 123 2.04 9.18 -21.37
C GLU A 123 3.32 9.04 -22.21
#